data_AF-A1S4V5-F1
#
_entry.id   AF-A1S4V5-F1
#
_cell.length_a   1.000
_cell.length_b   1.000
_cell.length_c   1.000
_cell.angle_alpha   90.00
_cell.angle_beta   90.00
_cell.angle_gamma   90.00
#
_symmetry.space_group_name_H-M   'P 1'
#
loop_
_entity.id
_entity.type
_entity.pdbx_description
1 polymer ?
#
loop_
_entity_poly.entity_id
_entity_poly.type
_entity_poly.pdbx_seq_one_letter_code
_entity_poly.pdbx_strand_id
1 'polypeptide(L)'
;MPLRILLLLSFLLTALPVYAFDPSGTRATAYLLLGLGGFTALNLLAQLTFFAAGFYQQTGFAKKHLLLSLLPVALGTVLTLWDTRGGAELVMNGGLLLVSLAFALLPWLLIEKSVTPRPLIAALLPVLFLAMGCFIGPITAFALITAHAARPKQTPVGKYLCVLVLCLGYPLLGYYLYQLAGKL
;
A
#
# COMPACT_ATOMS: atom_id res chain seq x y z
N MET A 1 27.71 -31.04 22.24
CA MET A 1 26.59 -30.16 21.87
C MET A 1 26.64 -29.56 20.45
N PRO A 2 27.78 -29.31 19.76
CA PRO A 2 27.73 -28.65 18.44
C PRO A 2 27.25 -29.55 17.30
N LEU A 3 27.43 -30.88 17.42
CA LEU A 3 27.06 -31.83 16.36
C LEU A 3 25.54 -31.95 16.14
N ARG A 4 24.72 -31.77 17.19
CA ARG A 4 23.25 -31.79 17.09
C ARG A 4 22.69 -30.54 16.41
N ILE A 5 23.33 -29.39 16.62
CA ILE A 5 22.95 -28.13 15.95
C ILE A 5 23.33 -28.18 14.48
N LEU A 6 24.50 -28.75 14.15
CA LEU A 6 24.91 -28.95 12.75
C LEU A 6 23.97 -29.93 12.03
N LEU A 7 23.57 -31.04 12.65
CA LEU A 7 22.60 -32.00 12.10
C LEU A 7 21.19 -31.42 11.92
N LEU A 8 20.75 -30.54 12.83
CA LEU A 8 19.49 -29.80 12.69
C LEU A 8 19.56 -28.77 11.54
N LEU A 9 20.71 -28.10 11.36
CA LEU A 9 20.95 -27.24 10.19
C LEU A 9 21.02 -28.04 8.89
N SER A 10 21.60 -29.25 8.90
CA SER A 10 21.63 -30.15 7.75
C SER A 10 20.24 -30.67 7.38
N PHE A 11 19.33 -30.84 8.35
CA PHE A 11 17.92 -31.15 8.11
C PHE A 11 17.10 -29.95 7.62
N LEU A 12 17.53 -28.72 7.92
CA LEU A 12 16.99 -27.49 7.29
C LEU A 12 17.48 -27.30 5.84
N LEU A 13 18.56 -27.98 5.47
CA LEU A 13 19.17 -28.00 4.13
C LEU A 13 18.75 -29.21 3.28
N THR A 14 17.88 -30.10 3.78
CA THR A 14 17.22 -31.05 2.88
C THR A 14 16.36 -30.22 1.96
N ALA A 15 16.82 -30.07 0.72
CA ALA A 15 16.11 -29.46 -0.37
C ALA A 15 14.67 -29.98 -0.33
N LEU A 16 13.76 -29.15 0.19
CA LEU A 16 12.36 -29.29 -0.14
C LEU A 16 12.34 -29.37 -1.67
N PRO A 17 11.64 -30.34 -2.27
CA PRO A 17 11.51 -30.34 -3.71
C PRO A 17 11.02 -28.94 -4.05
N VAL A 18 11.89 -28.17 -4.72
CA VAL A 18 11.51 -26.93 -5.37
C VAL A 18 10.48 -27.40 -6.37
N TYR A 19 9.22 -27.41 -5.94
CA TYR A 19 8.09 -27.68 -6.80
C TYR A 19 8.31 -26.73 -7.97
N ALA A 20 8.57 -27.34 -9.13
CA ALA A 20 8.90 -26.65 -10.36
C ALA A 20 7.95 -25.48 -10.49
N PHE A 21 8.52 -24.29 -10.69
CA PHE A 21 7.79 -23.04 -10.84
C PHE A 21 6.67 -23.25 -11.87
N ASP A 22 5.43 -23.41 -11.40
CA ASP A 22 4.29 -23.58 -12.29
C ASP A 22 4.04 -22.20 -12.95
N PRO A 23 4.21 -22.08 -14.27
CA PRO A 23 3.97 -20.82 -14.97
C PRO A 23 2.52 -20.33 -14.84
N SER A 24 1.58 -21.17 -14.37
CA SER A 24 0.21 -20.76 -14.06
C SER A 24 0.11 -19.84 -12.82
N GLY A 25 0.94 -20.05 -11.79
CA GLY A 25 1.01 -19.21 -10.57
C GLY A 25 1.71 -17.87 -10.79
N THR A 26 2.40 -17.70 -11.92
CA THR A 26 3.10 -16.45 -12.26
C THR A 26 2.15 -15.27 -12.42
N ARG A 27 0.93 -15.49 -12.92
CA ARG A 27 -0.05 -14.41 -13.12
C ARG A 27 -0.65 -13.93 -11.80
N ALA A 28 -1.05 -14.87 -10.93
CA ALA A 28 -1.60 -14.54 -9.61
C ALA A 28 -0.57 -13.77 -8.77
N THR A 29 0.66 -14.24 -8.75
CA THR A 29 1.76 -13.55 -8.08
C THR A 29 2.07 -12.18 -8.70
N ALA A 30 2.03 -12.04 -10.03
CA ALA A 30 2.20 -10.74 -10.68
C ALA A 30 1.09 -9.74 -10.31
N TYR A 31 -0.17 -10.19 -10.23
CA TYR A 31 -1.27 -9.35 -9.77
C TYR A 31 -1.14 -8.94 -8.31
N LEU A 32 -0.70 -9.85 -7.44
CA LEU A 32 -0.39 -9.55 -6.04
C LEU A 32 0.74 -8.52 -5.94
N LEU A 33 1.82 -8.71 -6.70
CA LEU A 33 2.96 -7.79 -6.71
C LEU A 33 2.57 -6.40 -7.23
N LEU A 34 1.81 -6.32 -8.31
CA LEU A 34 1.35 -5.04 -8.85
C LEU A 34 0.32 -4.37 -7.94
N GLY A 35 -0.66 -5.13 -7.44
CA GLY A 35 -1.73 -4.61 -6.61
C GLY A 35 -1.25 -4.25 -5.20
N LEU A 36 -0.77 -5.24 -4.45
CA LEU A 36 -0.33 -5.06 -3.07
C LEU A 36 1.01 -4.33 -2.99
N GLY A 37 1.98 -4.65 -3.85
CA GLY A 37 3.25 -3.94 -3.90
C GLY A 37 3.09 -2.48 -4.33
N GLY A 38 2.27 -2.21 -5.36
CA GLY A 38 1.91 -0.87 -5.78
C GLY A 38 1.19 -0.08 -4.67
N PHE A 39 0.20 -0.70 -4.02
CA PHE A 39 -0.47 -0.13 -2.85
C PHE A 39 0.55 0.23 -1.76
N THR A 40 1.46 -0.70 -1.45
CA THR A 40 2.46 -0.54 -0.39
C THR A 40 3.38 0.64 -0.67
N ALA A 41 3.86 0.80 -1.90
CA ALA A 41 4.71 1.92 -2.31
C ALA A 41 3.97 3.27 -2.22
N LEU A 42 2.75 3.34 -2.75
CA LEU A 42 1.93 4.56 -2.68
C LEU A 42 1.56 4.91 -1.24
N ASN A 43 1.23 3.89 -0.43
CA ASN A 43 0.91 4.09 0.98
C ASN A 43 2.13 4.58 1.77
N LEU A 44 3.34 4.09 1.49
CA LEU A 44 4.55 4.60 2.12
C LEU A 44 4.77 6.09 1.80
N LEU A 45 4.57 6.51 0.55
CA LEU A 45 4.63 7.94 0.17
C LEU A 45 3.58 8.76 0.94
N ALA A 46 2.35 8.25 1.07
CA ALA A 46 1.32 8.86 1.89
C ALA A 46 1.76 8.98 3.35
N GLN A 47 2.33 7.93 3.92
CA GLN A 47 2.79 7.94 5.30
C GLN A 47 3.91 8.95 5.54
N LEU A 48 4.90 9.02 4.65
CA LEU A 48 6.02 9.96 4.78
C LEU A 48 5.55 11.42 4.69
N THR A 49 4.65 11.73 3.75
CA THR A 49 4.13 13.10 3.58
C THR A 49 3.20 13.50 4.73
N PHE A 50 2.32 12.61 5.21
CA PHE A 50 1.48 12.85 6.37
C PHE A 50 2.28 12.98 7.66
N PHE A 51 3.37 12.22 7.81
CA PHE A 51 4.32 12.40 8.90
C PHE A 51 4.96 13.79 8.84
N ALA A 52 5.55 14.18 7.71
CA ALA A 52 6.16 15.50 7.53
C ALA A 52 5.18 16.66 7.75
N ALA A 53 3.90 16.44 7.44
CA ALA A 53 2.82 17.40 7.66
C ALA A 53 2.21 17.37 9.08
N GLY A 54 2.72 16.53 9.99
CA GLY A 54 2.29 16.47 11.39
C GLY A 54 0.89 15.85 11.59
N PHE A 55 0.44 14.97 10.68
CA PHE A 55 -0.86 14.33 10.82
C PHE A 55 -0.89 13.28 11.93
N TYR A 56 0.22 12.55 12.14
CA TYR A 56 0.31 11.48 13.16
C TYR A 56 0.44 11.96 14.60
N GLN A 57 0.57 13.27 14.83
CA GLN A 57 0.38 13.85 16.17
C GLN A 57 -1.05 13.67 16.68
N GLN A 58 -2.01 13.44 15.79
CA GLN A 58 -3.39 13.09 16.14
C GLN A 58 -3.57 11.57 16.10
N THR A 59 -3.71 10.95 17.27
CA THR A 59 -3.95 9.51 17.43
C THR A 59 -5.13 9.02 16.59
N GLY A 60 -6.20 9.81 16.49
CA GLY A 60 -7.38 9.48 15.68
C GLY A 60 -7.09 9.37 14.18
N PHE A 61 -6.19 10.21 13.64
CA PHE A 61 -5.77 10.10 12.25
C PHE A 61 -4.89 8.86 12.04
N ALA A 62 -3.91 8.66 12.91
CA ALA A 62 -3.01 7.51 12.85
C ALA A 62 -3.77 6.17 12.87
N LYS A 63 -4.75 6.03 13.77
CA LYS A 63 -5.62 4.83 13.84
C LYS A 63 -6.42 4.62 12.56
N LYS A 64 -7.01 5.67 11.98
CA LYS A 64 -7.77 5.56 10.72
C LYS A 64 -6.88 5.16 9.55
N HIS A 65 -5.71 5.77 9.42
CA HIS A 65 -4.76 5.45 8.34
C HIS A 65 -4.18 4.04 8.51
N LEU A 66 -3.88 3.62 9.73
CA LEU A 66 -3.52 2.23 10.05
C LEU A 66 -4.58 1.24 9.55
N LEU A 67 -5.85 1.44 9.95
CA LEU A 67 -6.94 0.55 9.55
C LEU A 67 -7.12 0.48 8.03
N LEU A 68 -7.09 1.63 7.35
CA LEU A 68 -7.15 1.67 5.89
C LEU A 68 -5.95 0.98 5.23
N SER A 69 -4.77 1.06 5.85
CA SER A 69 -3.55 0.41 5.34
C SER A 69 -3.56 -1.11 5.50
N LEU A 70 -4.24 -1.63 6.53
CA LEU A 70 -4.34 -3.06 6.79
C LEU A 70 -5.33 -3.76 5.86
N LEU A 71 -6.32 -3.05 5.30
CA LEU A 71 -7.33 -3.66 4.42
C LEU A 71 -6.72 -4.38 3.21
N PRO A 72 -5.83 -3.77 2.40
CA PRO A 72 -5.23 -4.47 1.26
C PRO A 72 -4.30 -5.60 1.66
N VAL A 73 -3.65 -5.51 2.84
CA VAL A 73 -2.84 -6.60 3.39
C VAL A 73 -3.72 -7.79 3.74
N ALA A 74 -4.84 -7.56 4.43
CA ALA A 74 -5.79 -8.60 4.78
C ALA A 74 -6.37 -9.28 3.52
N LEU A 75 -6.77 -8.48 2.53
CA LEU A 75 -7.24 -9.00 1.24
C LEU A 75 -6.15 -9.81 0.53
N GLY A 76 -4.92 -9.30 0.47
CA GLY A 76 -3.79 -10.01 -0.11
C GLY A 76 -3.49 -11.34 0.59
N THR A 77 -3.61 -11.38 1.93
CA THR A 77 -3.45 -12.61 2.71
C THR A 77 -4.51 -13.63 2.34
N VAL A 78 -5.79 -13.23 2.30
CA VAL A 78 -6.90 -14.12 1.92
C VAL A 78 -6.69 -14.66 0.51
N LEU A 79 -6.34 -13.79 -0.44
CA LEU A 79 -6.09 -14.19 -1.84
C LEU A 79 -4.90 -15.16 -1.95
N THR A 80 -3.82 -14.89 -1.22
CA THR A 80 -2.64 -15.77 -1.23
C THR A 80 -3.02 -17.14 -0.69
N LEU A 81 -3.69 -17.22 0.46
CA LEU A 81 -4.08 -18.49 1.08
C LEU A 81 -5.09 -19.27 0.24
N TRP A 82 -5.94 -18.59 -0.54
CA TRP A 82 -6.94 -19.23 -1.38
C TRP A 82 -6.36 -19.86 -2.66
N ASP A 83 -5.40 -19.21 -3.31
CA ASP A 83 -4.85 -19.62 -4.62
C ASP A 83 -3.38 -20.08 -4.53
N THR A 84 -2.90 -20.53 -3.37
CA THR A 84 -1.52 -21.03 -3.25
C THR A 84 -1.36 -22.35 -4.02
N ARG A 85 -0.55 -22.37 -5.09
CA ARG A 85 -0.30 -23.57 -5.91
C ARG A 85 1.02 -24.27 -5.62
N GLY A 86 1.91 -23.66 -4.84
CA GLY A 86 3.19 -24.26 -4.47
C GLY A 86 3.98 -23.49 -3.41
N GLY A 87 5.00 -24.14 -2.85
CA GLY A 87 5.80 -23.57 -1.76
C GLY A 87 6.60 -22.31 -2.16
N ALA A 88 7.11 -22.25 -3.39
CA ALA A 88 7.85 -21.08 -3.87
C ALA A 88 6.97 -19.83 -3.99
N GLU A 89 5.74 -19.99 -4.49
CA GLU A 89 4.73 -18.94 -4.55
C GLU A 89 4.34 -18.47 -3.15
N LEU A 90 4.14 -19.41 -2.21
CA LEU A 90 3.83 -19.09 -0.83
C LEU A 90 4.94 -18.27 -0.17
N VAL A 91 6.20 -18.62 -0.38
CA VAL A 91 7.35 -17.87 0.17
C VAL A 91 7.44 -16.47 -0.45
N MET A 92 7.25 -16.34 -1.77
CA MET A 92 7.31 -15.05 -2.45
C MET A 92 6.16 -14.12 -2.02
N ASN A 93 4.92 -14.59 -2.08
CA ASN A 93 3.74 -13.83 -1.67
C ASN A 93 3.75 -13.56 -0.17
N GLY A 94 4.20 -14.53 0.64
CA GLY A 94 4.40 -14.37 2.08
C GLY A 94 5.40 -13.27 2.42
N GLY A 95 6.53 -13.19 1.69
CA GLY A 95 7.49 -12.10 1.82
C GLY A 95 6.88 -10.73 1.49
N LEU A 96 6.13 -10.64 0.39
CA LEU A 96 5.42 -9.41 0.01
C LEU A 96 4.41 -8.99 1.09
N LEU A 97 3.60 -9.93 1.58
CA LEU A 97 2.63 -9.68 2.65
C LEU A 97 3.29 -9.19 3.94
N LEU A 98 4.44 -9.76 4.31
CA LEU A 98 5.18 -9.36 5.50
C LEU A 98 5.68 -7.91 5.35
N VAL A 99 6.26 -7.56 4.20
CA VAL A 99 6.71 -6.18 3.92
C VAL A 99 5.53 -5.22 3.93
N SER A 100 4.42 -5.58 3.28
CA SER A 100 3.20 -4.77 3.25
C SER A 100 2.59 -4.59 4.63
N LEU A 101 2.59 -5.63 5.47
CA LEU A 101 2.14 -5.56 6.85
C LEU A 101 3.02 -4.62 7.68
N ALA A 102 4.35 -4.76 7.57
CA ALA A 102 5.30 -3.89 8.29
C ALA A 102 5.06 -2.41 7.96
N PHE A 103 4.87 -2.07 6.68
CA PHE A 103 4.55 -0.70 6.29
C PHE A 103 3.12 -0.29 6.65
N ALA A 104 2.14 -1.20 6.61
CA ALA A 104 0.78 -0.89 7.05
C ALA A 104 0.71 -0.53 8.54
N LEU A 105 1.59 -1.11 9.37
CA LEU A 105 1.69 -0.82 10.81
C LEU A 105 2.44 0.49 11.11
N LEU A 106 3.14 1.09 10.14
CA LEU A 106 3.96 2.28 10.35
C LEU A 106 3.21 3.49 10.93
N PRO A 107 1.95 3.81 10.55
CA PRO A 107 1.20 4.90 11.18
C PRO A 107 1.11 4.80 12.70
N TRP A 108 1.05 3.58 13.25
CA TRP A 108 1.05 3.34 14.69
C TRP A 108 2.39 3.72 15.34
N LEU A 109 3.50 3.37 14.71
CA LEU A 109 4.85 3.70 15.18
C LEU A 109 5.14 5.20 15.15
N LEU A 110 4.42 5.95 14.32
CA LEU A 110 4.58 7.39 14.14
C LEU A 110 3.68 8.22 15.07
N ILE A 111 2.83 7.58 15.88
CA ILE A 111 1.97 8.26 16.85
C ILE A 111 2.83 9.10 17.79
N GLU A 112 2.42 10.36 17.99
CA GLU A 112 3.01 11.29 18.96
C GLU A 112 4.50 11.61 18.77
N LYS A 113 5.11 11.18 17.66
CA LYS A 113 6.46 11.63 17.30
C LYS A 113 6.46 13.11 16.96
N SER A 114 7.34 13.86 17.61
CA SER A 114 7.51 15.29 17.39
C SER A 114 8.13 15.54 16.02
N VAL A 115 7.53 16.48 15.28
CA VAL A 115 7.98 16.92 13.96
C VAL A 115 7.51 18.35 13.76
N THR A 116 8.32 19.18 13.13
CA THR A 116 7.92 20.53 12.73
C THR A 116 6.95 20.42 11.55
N PRO A 117 5.66 20.77 11.70
CA PRO A 117 4.66 20.46 10.68
C PRO A 117 4.87 21.28 9.40
N ARG A 118 4.90 20.60 8.25
CA ARG A 118 4.93 21.21 6.92
C ARG A 118 3.66 20.82 6.15
N PRO A 119 2.50 21.47 6.44
CA PRO A 119 1.20 21.02 5.96
C PRO A 119 1.12 20.95 4.43
N LEU A 120 1.74 21.91 3.72
CA LEU A 120 1.71 21.99 2.27
C LEU A 120 2.21 20.71 1.57
N ILE A 121 3.15 19.97 2.18
CA ILE A 121 3.69 18.72 1.61
C ILE A 121 2.57 17.68 1.43
N ALA A 122 1.63 17.60 2.39
CA ALA A 122 0.47 16.71 2.28
C ALA A 122 -0.55 17.16 1.22
N ALA A 123 -0.55 18.43 0.80
CA ALA A 123 -1.39 18.92 -0.30
C ALA A 123 -0.76 18.69 -1.67
N LEU A 124 0.56 18.55 -1.77
CA LEU A 124 1.25 18.24 -3.03
C LEU A 124 1.13 16.76 -3.41
N LEU A 125 1.05 15.85 -2.43
CA LEU A 125 0.88 14.43 -2.69
C LEU A 125 -0.36 14.08 -3.55
N PRO A 126 -1.58 14.55 -3.22
CA PRO A 126 -2.75 14.27 -4.04
C PRO A 126 -2.63 14.83 -5.47
N VAL A 127 -1.89 15.94 -5.67
CA VAL A 127 -1.60 16.47 -7.01
C VAL A 127 -0.70 15.50 -7.79
N LEU A 128 0.36 14.98 -7.15
CA LEU A 128 1.23 13.96 -7.74
C LEU A 128 0.43 12.70 -8.10
N PHE A 129 -0.39 12.20 -7.19
CA PHE A 129 -1.23 11.02 -7.43
C PHE A 129 -2.27 11.27 -8.51
N LEU A 130 -2.82 12.47 -8.64
CA LEU A 130 -3.73 12.79 -9.75
C LEU A 130 -2.99 12.74 -11.08
N ALA A 131 -1.80 13.34 -11.17
CA ALA A 131 -0.99 13.32 -12.38
C ALA A 131 -0.63 11.88 -12.81
N MET A 132 -0.27 11.02 -11.86
CA MET A 132 -0.07 9.58 -12.11
C MET A 132 -1.38 8.87 -12.46
N GLY A 133 -2.49 9.27 -11.81
CA GLY A 133 -3.83 8.73 -12.00
C GLY A 133 -4.36 8.92 -13.42
N CYS A 134 -3.90 9.95 -14.15
CA CYS A 134 -4.19 10.14 -15.57
C CYS A 134 -3.68 8.99 -16.46
N PHE A 135 -2.72 8.21 -15.99
CA PHE A 135 -2.15 7.07 -16.72
C PHE A 135 -2.52 5.73 -16.07
N ILE A 136 -2.69 5.71 -14.75
CA ILE A 136 -2.91 4.49 -13.96
C ILE A 136 -4.18 4.66 -13.13
N GLY A 137 -5.29 4.12 -13.63
CA GLY A 137 -6.64 4.34 -13.07
C GLY A 137 -6.76 4.16 -11.56
N PRO A 138 -6.28 3.05 -10.96
CA PRO A 138 -6.35 2.83 -9.51
C PRO A 138 -5.68 3.93 -8.65
N ILE A 139 -4.67 4.64 -9.18
CA ILE A 139 -3.98 5.72 -8.44
C ILE A 139 -4.89 6.94 -8.28
N THR A 140 -5.90 7.11 -9.14
CA THR A 140 -6.91 8.16 -8.99
C THR A 140 -7.66 8.06 -7.66
N ALA A 141 -7.94 6.83 -7.18
CA ALA A 141 -8.55 6.64 -5.87
C ALA A 141 -7.65 7.11 -4.73
N PHE A 142 -6.33 6.85 -4.82
CA PHE A 142 -5.35 7.38 -3.89
C PHE A 142 -5.31 8.91 -3.89
N ALA A 143 -5.36 9.55 -5.05
CA ALA A 143 -5.42 11.00 -5.18
C ALA A 143 -6.62 11.59 -4.41
N LEU A 144 -7.80 10.99 -4.57
CA LEU A 144 -9.01 11.42 -3.88
C LEU A 144 -8.93 11.21 -2.37
N ILE A 145 -8.51 10.03 -1.92
CA ILE A 145 -8.40 9.69 -0.48
C ILE A 145 -7.42 10.64 0.20
N THR A 146 -6.24 10.85 -0.40
CA THR A 146 -5.22 11.75 0.16
C THR A 146 -5.63 13.22 0.10
N ALA A 147 -6.37 13.66 -0.92
CA ALA A 147 -6.91 15.01 -0.98
C ALA A 147 -7.91 15.29 0.15
N HIS A 148 -8.84 14.35 0.40
CA HIS A 148 -9.79 14.45 1.52
C HIS A 148 -9.09 14.45 2.87
N ALA A 149 -8.12 13.55 3.05
CA ALA A 149 -7.35 13.46 4.27
C ALA A 149 -6.53 14.73 4.54
N ALA A 150 -5.89 15.30 3.52
CA ALA A 150 -5.01 16.46 3.67
C ALA A 150 -5.79 17.77 3.94
N ARG A 151 -6.92 17.98 3.26
CA ARG A 151 -7.66 19.26 3.20
C ARG A 151 -7.90 19.97 4.55
N PRO A 152 -8.31 19.30 5.65
CA PRO A 152 -8.69 19.98 6.89
C PRO A 152 -7.57 20.78 7.56
N LYS A 153 -6.31 20.33 7.44
CA LYS A 153 -5.14 20.95 8.08
C LYS A 153 -4.38 21.94 7.17
N GLN A 154 -4.88 22.23 5.97
CA GLN A 154 -4.15 23.05 5.00
C GLN A 154 -4.36 24.55 5.16
N THR A 155 -3.38 25.32 4.68
CA THR A 155 -3.51 26.76 4.39
C THR A 155 -4.45 26.98 3.19
N PRO A 156 -4.90 28.21 2.89
CA PRO A 156 -5.81 28.48 1.78
C PRO A 156 -5.33 27.90 0.44
N VAL A 157 -4.05 28.11 0.12
CA VAL A 157 -3.42 27.56 -1.10
C VAL A 157 -3.51 26.04 -1.14
N GLY A 158 -3.14 25.36 -0.05
CA GLY A 158 -3.25 23.90 0.03
C GLY A 158 -4.69 23.40 -0.07
N LYS A 159 -5.66 24.13 0.49
CA LYS A 159 -7.09 23.80 0.34
C LYS A 159 -7.54 23.89 -1.12
N TYR A 160 -7.13 24.92 -1.86
CA TYR A 160 -7.45 25.05 -3.28
C TYR A 160 -6.84 23.91 -4.09
N LEU A 161 -5.60 23.51 -3.81
CA LEU A 161 -4.98 22.34 -4.45
C LEU A 161 -5.78 21.06 -4.18
N CYS A 162 -6.17 20.81 -2.93
CA CYS A 162 -6.99 19.64 -2.60
C CYS A 162 -8.35 19.68 -3.33
N VAL A 163 -9.01 20.84 -3.37
CA VAL A 163 -10.30 20.99 -4.07
C VAL A 163 -10.14 20.77 -5.57
N LEU A 164 -9.09 21.32 -6.19
CA LEU A 164 -8.79 21.09 -7.60
C LEU A 164 -8.59 19.59 -7.88
N VAL A 165 -7.85 18.89 -7.01
CA VAL A 165 -7.69 17.44 -7.15
C VAL A 165 -9.01 16.69 -7.04
N LEU A 166 -9.89 17.08 -6.10
CA LEU A 166 -11.20 16.46 -5.98
C LEU A 166 -12.08 16.72 -7.22
N CYS A 167 -12.12 17.96 -7.70
CA CYS A 167 -12.89 18.36 -8.88
C CYS A 167 -12.47 17.61 -10.15
N LEU A 168 -11.18 17.37 -10.33
CA LEU A 168 -10.64 16.63 -11.49
C LEU A 168 -10.64 15.11 -11.27
N GLY A 169 -10.39 14.67 -10.04
CA GLY A 169 -10.24 13.26 -9.70
C GLY A 169 -11.56 12.49 -9.71
N TYR A 170 -12.69 13.10 -9.31
CA TYR A 170 -13.99 12.42 -9.34
C TYR A 170 -14.44 12.07 -10.77
N PRO A 171 -14.42 13.01 -11.75
CA PRO A 171 -14.69 12.69 -13.15
C PRO A 171 -13.72 11.65 -13.72
N LEU A 172 -12.42 11.77 -13.40
CA LEU A 172 -11.42 10.82 -13.88
C LEU A 172 -11.66 9.41 -13.33
N LEU A 173 -12.00 9.28 -12.04
CA LEU A 173 -12.38 8.00 -11.45
C LEU A 173 -13.65 7.44 -12.11
N GLY A 174 -14.65 8.29 -12.35
CA GLY A 174 -15.87 7.93 -13.07
C GLY A 174 -15.60 7.39 -14.48
N TYR A 175 -14.67 8.02 -15.21
CA TYR A 175 -14.22 7.54 -16.52
C TYR A 175 -13.59 6.14 -16.45
N TYR A 176 -12.68 5.89 -15.50
CA TYR A 176 -12.09 4.55 -15.34
C TYR A 176 -13.10 3.50 -14.92
N LEU A 177 -14.04 3.84 -14.04
CA LEU A 177 -15.11 2.93 -13.64
C LEU A 177 -16.04 2.61 -14.81
N TYR A 178 -16.38 3.59 -15.65
CA TYR A 178 -17.15 3.39 -16.87
C TYR A 178 -16.43 2.45 -17.85
N GLN A 179 -15.13 2.67 -18.07
CA GLN A 179 -14.33 1.77 -18.91
C GLN A 179 -14.25 0.35 -18.36
N LEU A 180 -14.14 0.20 -17.04
CA LEU A 180 -14.11 -1.11 -16.40
C LEU A 180 -15.46 -1.82 -16.56
N ALA A 181 -16.56 -1.11 -16.34
CA ALA A 181 -17.92 -1.65 -16.50
C ALA A 181 -18.22 -2.07 -17.94
N GLY A 182 -17.70 -1.35 -18.95
CA GLY A 182 -17.86 -1.74 -20.35
C GLY A 182 -17.01 -2.95 -20.78
N LYS A 183 -16.11 -3.45 -19.92
CA LYS A 183 -15.22 -4.60 -20.19
C LYS A 183 -15.55 -5.84 -19.36
N LEU A 184 -16.43 -5.71 -18.37
CA LEU A 184 -16.96 -6.80 -17.54
C LEU A 184 -18.21 -7.38 -18.20
#